data_AF-A0A830FRF0-F1
#
_entry.id   AF-A0A830FRF0-F1
#
_cell.length_a   1.000
_cell.length_b   1.000
_cell.length_c   1.000
_cell.angle_alpha   90.00
_cell.angle_beta   90.00
_cell.angle_gamma   90.00
#
_symmetry.space_group_name_H-M   'P 1'
#
loop_
_entity.id
_entity.type
_entity.pdbx_description
1 polymer ?
#
loop_
_entity_poly.entity_id
_entity_poly.type
_entity_poly.pdbx_seq_one_letter_code
_entity_poly.pdbx_strand_id
1 'polypeptide(L)'
;MTRDLDLFQAAGDRITVGSSIPSFGATLVRAMEPNAPPPRTRWQALETLQQAGVSVFVSMSPTYPTMDEDDFHELLSYFRAFGEVVVFHEPINPRGANFQQCLTAAKEAGYDDVVIELQQMQDSHQYWVEYALEQLNTVQHVATRFDGLEVHSWPGDELVRSTSGQLRSKLKAMQQAVSPESFSGQDYRELSTQAG
;
A
#
# COMPACT_ATOMS: atom_id res chain seq x y z
N MET A 1 13.53 -7.48 11.87
CA MET A 1 12.62 -6.41 12.32
C MET A 1 12.64 -6.33 13.84
N THR A 2 11.84 -7.08 14.61
CA THR A 2 11.83 -6.93 16.08
C THR A 2 13.15 -7.25 16.79
N ARG A 3 14.00 -8.10 16.18
CA ARG A 3 15.35 -8.39 16.68
C ARG A 3 16.29 -7.19 16.68
N ASP A 4 16.00 -6.19 15.86
CA ASP A 4 16.85 -5.01 15.62
C ASP A 4 16.24 -3.75 16.28
N LEU A 5 15.32 -3.94 17.23
CA LEU A 5 14.53 -2.87 17.85
C LEU A 5 15.42 -1.82 18.53
N ASP A 6 16.48 -2.25 19.21
CA ASP A 6 17.44 -1.36 19.87
C ASP A 6 18.15 -0.44 18.86
N LEU A 7 18.52 -0.96 17.70
CA LEU A 7 19.09 -0.18 16.61
C LEU A 7 18.11 0.85 16.07
N PHE A 8 16.83 0.47 15.93
CA PHE A 8 15.79 1.39 15.45
C PHE A 8 15.50 2.50 16.46
N GLN A 9 15.43 2.18 17.75
CA GLN A 9 15.27 3.18 18.81
C GLN A 9 16.47 4.14 18.86
N ALA A 10 17.69 3.62 18.70
CA ALA A 10 18.90 4.45 18.68
C ALA A 10 18.96 5.41 17.48
N ALA A 11 18.34 5.04 16.36
CA ALA A 11 18.23 5.90 15.19
C ALA A 11 17.25 7.08 15.40
N GLY A 12 16.26 6.92 16.29
CA GLY A 12 15.29 7.95 16.63
C GLY A 12 14.45 8.37 15.42
N ASP A 13 14.30 9.68 15.24
CA ASP A 13 13.50 10.32 14.18
C ASP A 13 14.13 10.29 12.78
N ARG A 14 15.32 9.69 12.64
CA ARG A 14 16.03 9.59 11.36
C ARG A 14 15.53 8.45 10.47
N ILE A 15 14.69 7.57 11.01
CA ILE A 15 14.15 6.44 10.26
C ILE A 15 12.66 6.27 10.54
N THR A 16 11.97 5.69 9.55
CA THR A 16 10.64 5.12 9.70
C THR A 16 10.72 3.67 9.22
N VAL A 17 10.16 2.74 9.98
CA VAL A 17 10.23 1.31 9.66
C VAL A 17 8.87 0.83 9.17
N GLY A 18 8.82 0.23 7.99
CA GLY A 18 7.57 -0.28 7.43
C GLY A 18 7.60 -1.72 6.99
N SER A 19 6.41 -2.25 6.72
CA SER A 19 6.21 -3.57 6.16
C SER A 19 5.08 -3.57 5.15
N SER A 20 5.22 -4.38 4.09
CA SER A 20 4.14 -4.64 3.15
C SER A 20 3.15 -5.65 3.73
N ILE A 21 1.88 -5.29 3.77
CA ILE A 21 0.73 -6.08 4.22
C ILE A 21 -0.38 -5.89 3.16
N PRO A 22 -0.32 -6.63 2.03
CA PRO A 22 -1.25 -6.45 0.92
C PRO A 22 -2.69 -6.93 1.22
N SER A 23 -2.82 -7.90 2.12
CA SER A 23 -4.10 -8.48 2.57
C SER A 23 -3.89 -9.22 3.90
N PHE A 24 -4.96 -9.38 4.69
CA PHE A 24 -4.97 -10.29 5.85
C PHE A 24 -5.40 -11.73 5.50
N GLY A 25 -5.74 -12.01 4.24
CA GLY A 25 -5.97 -13.34 3.69
C GLY A 25 -4.70 -14.19 3.69
N ALA A 26 -4.36 -14.78 4.84
CA ALA A 26 -3.07 -15.43 5.07
C ALA A 26 -2.76 -16.58 4.10
N THR A 27 -3.79 -17.28 3.61
CA THR A 27 -3.62 -18.37 2.62
C THR A 27 -3.24 -17.81 1.26
N LEU A 28 -3.91 -16.75 0.80
CA LEU A 28 -3.61 -16.07 -0.45
C LEU A 28 -2.21 -15.44 -0.40
N VAL A 29 -1.90 -14.69 0.66
CA VAL A 29 -0.57 -14.09 0.82
C VAL A 29 0.52 -15.16 0.87
N ARG A 30 0.30 -16.29 1.55
CA ARG A 30 1.27 -17.38 1.57
C ARG A 30 1.47 -18.02 0.20
N ALA A 31 0.42 -18.11 -0.62
CA ALA A 31 0.55 -18.59 -1.99
C ALA A 31 1.38 -17.61 -2.84
N MET A 32 1.10 -16.31 -2.73
CA MET A 32 1.77 -15.26 -3.52
C MET A 32 3.20 -14.96 -3.04
N GLU A 33 3.45 -15.05 -1.74
CA GLU A 33 4.70 -14.66 -1.08
C GLU A 33 5.20 -15.76 -0.12
N PRO A 34 5.51 -16.98 -0.61
CA PRO A 34 5.72 -18.16 0.23
C PRO A 34 6.90 -18.06 1.21
N ASN A 35 7.87 -17.19 0.93
CA ASN A 35 9.06 -16.98 1.75
C ASN A 35 8.91 -15.83 2.76
N ALA A 36 7.82 -15.07 2.69
CA ALA A 36 7.62 -13.91 3.54
C ALA A 36 6.82 -14.30 4.81
N PRO A 37 7.04 -13.62 5.95
CA PRO A 37 6.24 -13.87 7.15
C PRO A 37 4.75 -13.65 6.91
N PRO A 38 3.84 -14.33 7.64
CA PRO A 38 2.41 -14.09 7.52
C PRO A 38 2.01 -12.63 7.79
N PRO A 39 0.95 -12.10 7.16
CA PRO A 39 0.48 -10.72 7.35
C PRO A 39 0.33 -10.29 8.81
N ARG A 40 -0.29 -11.13 9.65
CA ARG A 40 -0.46 -10.83 11.08
C ARG A 40 0.86 -10.72 11.82
N THR A 41 1.87 -11.51 11.46
CA THR A 41 3.21 -11.42 12.05
C THR A 41 3.91 -10.12 11.68
N ARG A 42 3.73 -9.63 10.45
CA ARG A 42 4.24 -8.31 10.01
C ARG A 42 3.56 -7.18 10.78
N TRP A 43 2.23 -7.25 10.92
CA TRP A 43 1.45 -6.28 11.70
C TRP A 43 1.91 -6.24 13.18
N GLN A 44 2.04 -7.40 13.83
CA GLN A 44 2.52 -7.50 15.22
C GLN A 44 3.94 -6.96 15.39
N ALA A 45 4.80 -7.15 14.39
CA ALA A 45 6.15 -6.59 14.43
C ALA A 45 6.11 -5.06 14.40
N LEU A 46 5.30 -4.46 13.54
CA LEU A 46 5.11 -3.00 13.48
C LEU A 46 4.47 -2.46 14.77
N GLU A 47 3.47 -3.16 15.32
CA GLU A 47 2.87 -2.83 16.62
C GLU A 47 3.94 -2.78 17.73
N THR A 48 4.81 -3.79 17.78
CA THR A 48 5.90 -3.86 18.76
C THR A 48 6.87 -2.67 18.61
N LEU A 49 7.24 -2.34 17.37
CA LEU A 49 8.12 -1.19 17.11
C LEU A 49 7.47 0.13 17.53
N GLN A 50 6.20 0.33 17.17
CA GLN A 50 5.45 1.52 17.54
C GLN A 50 5.34 1.68 19.06
N GLN A 51 4.96 0.62 19.78
CA GLN A 51 4.85 0.66 21.23
C GLN A 51 6.18 0.99 21.92
N ALA A 52 7.30 0.71 21.24
CA ALA A 52 8.64 1.07 21.67
C ALA A 52 9.09 2.47 21.22
N GLY A 53 8.19 3.26 20.61
CA GLY A 53 8.43 4.64 20.19
C GLY A 53 9.11 4.81 18.84
N VAL A 54 9.18 3.74 18.02
CA VAL A 54 9.74 3.81 16.66
C VAL A 54 8.64 4.20 15.67
N SER A 55 8.90 5.20 14.83
CA SER A 55 7.97 5.59 13.74
C SER A 55 7.79 4.44 12.75
N VAL A 56 6.54 4.15 12.39
CA VAL A 56 6.20 3.08 11.45
C VAL A 56 5.33 3.57 10.30
N PHE A 57 5.38 2.84 9.18
CA PHE A 57 4.44 2.97 8.08
C PHE A 57 3.97 1.58 7.63
N VAL A 58 2.87 1.54 6.87
CA VAL A 58 2.41 0.28 6.24
C VAL A 58 2.29 0.49 4.74
N SER A 59 2.58 -0.55 3.97
CA SER A 59 2.28 -0.59 2.54
C SER A 59 1.29 -1.72 2.27
N MET A 60 0.16 -1.45 1.64
CA MET A 60 -0.73 -2.49 1.11
C MET A 60 -0.48 -2.74 -0.38
N SER A 61 0.79 -2.80 -0.79
CA SER A 61 1.20 -2.88 -2.19
C SER A 61 1.87 -4.23 -2.52
N PRO A 62 1.48 -4.93 -3.60
CA PRO A 62 0.30 -4.65 -4.42
C PRO A 62 -1.00 -5.10 -3.71
N THR A 63 -2.11 -4.38 -3.89
CA THR A 63 -3.44 -4.96 -3.60
C THR A 63 -3.79 -5.99 -4.66
N TYR A 64 -4.47 -7.06 -4.24
CA TYR A 64 -4.89 -8.15 -5.12
C TYR A 64 -6.15 -7.78 -5.90
N PRO A 65 -6.32 -8.35 -7.09
CA PRO A 65 -7.33 -7.85 -8.01
C PRO A 65 -8.77 -8.20 -7.64
N THR A 66 -8.96 -9.19 -6.77
CA THR A 66 -10.27 -9.61 -6.27
C THR A 66 -10.71 -8.85 -5.02
N MET A 67 -9.90 -7.91 -4.52
CA MET A 67 -10.22 -7.17 -3.29
C MET A 67 -11.28 -6.10 -3.53
N ASP A 68 -12.25 -6.04 -2.62
CA ASP A 68 -13.35 -5.10 -2.66
C ASP A 68 -13.31 -4.04 -1.54
N GLU A 69 -14.39 -3.29 -1.40
CA GLU A 69 -14.54 -2.24 -0.39
C GLU A 69 -14.39 -2.77 1.05
N ASP A 70 -14.92 -3.97 1.34
CA ASP A 70 -14.87 -4.58 2.66
C ASP A 70 -13.44 -5.05 2.99
N ASP A 71 -12.72 -5.58 1.99
CA ASP A 71 -11.30 -5.93 2.14
C ASP A 71 -10.44 -4.70 2.47
N PHE A 72 -10.65 -3.58 1.77
CA PHE A 72 -9.95 -2.32 2.08
C PHE A 72 -10.36 -1.77 3.44
N HIS A 73 -11.63 -1.88 3.80
CA HIS A 73 -12.10 -1.45 5.11
C HIS A 73 -11.43 -2.26 6.22
N GLU A 74 -11.30 -3.58 6.07
CA GLU A 74 -10.59 -4.43 7.03
C GLU A 74 -9.12 -3.99 7.17
N LEU A 75 -8.39 -3.87 6.06
CA LEU A 75 -6.99 -3.45 6.08
C LEU A 75 -6.78 -2.09 6.76
N LEU A 76 -7.55 -1.09 6.34
CA LEU A 76 -7.43 0.26 6.87
C LEU A 76 -7.86 0.33 8.35
N SER A 77 -8.81 -0.50 8.79
CA SER A 77 -9.17 -0.64 10.20
C SER A 77 -7.99 -1.15 11.04
N TYR A 78 -7.27 -2.16 10.54
CA TYR A 78 -6.08 -2.69 11.21
C TYR A 78 -4.93 -1.69 11.24
N PHE A 79 -4.76 -0.89 10.19
CA PHE A 79 -3.69 0.12 10.16
C PHE A 79 -4.05 1.31 11.04
N ARG A 80 -5.33 1.68 11.14
CA ARG A 80 -5.78 2.74 12.03
C ARG A 80 -5.49 2.44 13.51
N ALA A 81 -5.37 1.17 13.90
CA ALA A 81 -4.97 0.78 15.24
C ALA A 81 -3.57 1.30 15.63
N PHE A 82 -2.73 1.66 14.65
CA PHE A 82 -1.45 2.33 14.86
C PHE A 82 -1.60 3.84 15.19
N GLY A 83 -2.79 4.42 15.30
CA GLY A 83 -2.89 5.87 15.46
C GLY A 83 -2.74 6.62 14.14
N GLU A 84 -2.01 7.73 14.16
CA GLU A 84 -1.65 8.48 12.95
C GLU A 84 -0.53 7.74 12.23
N VAL A 85 -0.87 7.14 11.09
CA VAL A 85 0.06 6.33 10.28
C VAL A 85 -0.14 6.60 8.81
N VAL A 86 0.98 6.54 8.08
CA VAL A 86 0.99 6.62 6.63
C VAL A 86 0.78 5.22 6.05
N VAL A 87 -0.20 5.10 5.15
CA VAL A 87 -0.46 3.87 4.40
C VAL A 87 -0.12 4.09 2.93
N PHE A 88 0.85 3.37 2.41
CA PHE A 88 1.13 3.34 0.97
C PHE A 88 0.25 2.33 0.26
N HIS A 89 -0.19 2.67 -0.95
CA HIS A 89 -1.08 1.84 -1.75
C HIS A 89 -0.65 1.83 -3.22
N GLU A 90 -0.62 0.65 -3.83
CA GLU A 90 -0.49 0.48 -5.28
C GLU A 90 -1.31 -0.76 -5.66
N PRO A 91 -2.21 -0.68 -6.66
CA PRO A 91 -2.86 -1.87 -7.19
C PRO A 91 -1.89 -2.70 -8.02
N ILE A 92 -2.11 -4.02 -8.11
CA ILE A 92 -1.27 -4.87 -8.97
C ILE A 92 -1.22 -4.36 -10.42
N ASN A 93 -0.02 -4.40 -11.01
CA ASN A 93 0.22 -3.97 -12.39
C ASN A 93 0.68 -5.17 -13.24
N PRO A 94 0.15 -5.37 -14.47
CA PRO A 94 0.46 -6.48 -15.36
C PRO A 94 1.82 -6.31 -16.05
N ARG A 95 2.88 -6.13 -15.25
CA ARG A 95 4.23 -5.84 -15.74
C ARG A 95 5.31 -6.65 -15.04
N GLY A 96 6.30 -7.06 -15.82
CA GLY A 96 7.53 -7.68 -15.31
C GLY A 96 7.36 -9.09 -14.72
N ALA A 97 8.46 -9.61 -14.19
CA ALA A 97 8.53 -10.98 -13.70
C ALA A 97 7.65 -11.22 -12.46
N ASN A 98 7.49 -10.22 -11.59
CA ASN A 98 6.71 -10.35 -10.36
C ASN A 98 5.23 -10.65 -10.65
N PHE A 99 4.65 -10.01 -11.66
CA PHE A 99 3.28 -10.28 -12.08
C PHE A 99 3.11 -11.72 -12.60
N GLN A 100 4.05 -12.20 -13.43
CA GLN A 100 4.01 -13.57 -13.93
C GLN A 100 4.15 -14.61 -12.81
N GLN A 101 4.97 -14.30 -11.80
CA GLN A 101 5.09 -15.13 -10.60
C GLN A 101 3.79 -15.17 -9.81
N CYS A 102 3.11 -14.03 -9.63
CA CYS A 102 1.79 -13.99 -8.97
C CYS A 102 0.75 -14.82 -9.73
N LEU A 103 0.68 -14.68 -11.06
CA LEU A 103 -0.23 -15.47 -11.89
C LEU A 103 0.06 -16.97 -11.80
N THR A 104 1.34 -17.36 -11.80
CA THR A 104 1.75 -18.76 -11.67
C THR A 104 1.39 -19.31 -10.29
N ALA A 105 1.70 -18.56 -9.23
CA ALA A 105 1.36 -18.92 -7.85
C ALA A 105 -0.15 -19.07 -7.65
N ALA A 106 -0.95 -18.17 -8.24
CA ALA A 106 -2.41 -18.26 -8.22
C ALA A 106 -2.92 -19.56 -8.87
N LYS A 107 -2.36 -19.93 -10.03
CA LYS A 107 -2.69 -21.18 -10.74
C LYS A 107 -2.32 -22.41 -9.93
N GLU A 108 -1.11 -22.44 -9.37
CA GLU A 108 -0.62 -23.58 -8.59
C GLU A 108 -1.40 -23.78 -7.28
N ALA A 109 -1.88 -22.68 -6.68
CA ALA A 109 -2.65 -22.71 -5.45
C ALA A 109 -4.18 -22.85 -5.66
N GLY A 110 -4.67 -22.81 -6.90
CA GLY A 110 -6.09 -22.97 -7.23
C GLY A 110 -6.98 -21.75 -6.91
N TYR A 111 -6.42 -20.54 -6.97
CA TYR A 111 -7.18 -19.29 -6.84
C TYR A 111 -7.73 -18.85 -8.20
N ASP A 112 -8.74 -19.56 -8.70
CA ASP A 112 -9.28 -19.39 -10.05
C ASP A 112 -9.79 -17.97 -10.33
N ASP A 113 -10.41 -17.33 -9.35
CA ASP A 113 -10.87 -15.94 -9.40
C ASP A 113 -9.71 -14.96 -9.60
N VAL A 114 -8.64 -15.10 -8.80
CA VAL A 114 -7.43 -14.29 -8.95
C VAL A 114 -6.75 -14.55 -10.30
N VAL A 115 -6.72 -15.81 -10.76
CA VAL A 115 -6.17 -16.16 -12.08
C VAL A 115 -6.94 -15.49 -13.19
N ILE A 116 -8.28 -15.52 -13.14
CA ILE A 116 -9.15 -14.87 -14.14
C ILE A 116 -8.84 -13.38 -14.20
N GLU A 117 -8.82 -12.70 -13.06
CA GLU A 117 -8.55 -11.26 -13.00
C GLU A 117 -7.17 -10.90 -13.54
N LEU A 118 -6.12 -11.60 -13.10
CA LEU A 118 -4.77 -11.38 -13.59
C LEU A 118 -4.65 -11.64 -15.09
N GLN A 119 -5.27 -12.71 -15.62
CA GLN A 119 -5.24 -12.99 -17.04
C GLN A 119 -5.99 -11.91 -17.85
N GLN A 120 -7.13 -11.42 -17.37
CA GLN A 120 -7.85 -10.32 -18.02
C GLN A 120 -7.03 -9.03 -18.08
N MET A 121 -6.32 -8.69 -16.99
CA MET A 121 -5.40 -7.54 -16.98
C MET A 121 -4.22 -7.71 -17.93
N GLN A 122 -3.73 -8.95 -18.09
CA GLN A 122 -2.66 -9.25 -19.03
C GLN A 122 -3.14 -9.13 -20.49
N ASP A 123 -4.37 -9.56 -20.77
CA ASP A 123 -4.91 -9.67 -22.13
C ASP A 123 -5.53 -8.35 -22.62
N SER A 124 -6.02 -7.52 -21.71
CA SER A 124 -6.69 -6.26 -22.02
C SER A 124 -6.13 -5.09 -21.23
N HIS A 125 -5.40 -4.22 -21.94
CA HIS A 125 -4.90 -2.96 -21.39
C HIS A 125 -6.01 -2.07 -20.83
N GLN A 126 -7.14 -2.00 -21.55
CA GLN A 126 -8.29 -1.21 -21.12
C GLN A 126 -8.89 -1.75 -19.81
N TYR A 127 -8.98 -3.07 -19.67
CA TYR A 127 -9.45 -3.71 -18.45
C TYR A 127 -8.57 -3.35 -17.26
N TRP A 128 -7.25 -3.47 -17.42
CA TRP A 128 -6.30 -3.08 -16.37
C TRP A 128 -6.42 -1.59 -16.00
N VAL A 129 -6.61 -0.69 -16.98
CA VAL A 129 -6.80 0.74 -16.70
C VAL A 129 -8.05 0.97 -15.86
N GLU A 130 -9.18 0.34 -16.20
CA GLU A 130 -10.44 0.45 -15.45
C GLU A 130 -10.29 -0.09 -14.02
N TYR A 131 -9.76 -1.31 -13.88
CA TYR A 131 -9.44 -1.92 -12.59
C TYR A 131 -8.56 -1.03 -11.71
N ALA A 132 -7.46 -0.51 -12.25
CA ALA A 132 -6.52 0.29 -11.47
C ALA A 132 -7.15 1.60 -11.00
N LEU A 133 -7.96 2.25 -11.85
CA LEU A 133 -8.71 3.45 -11.47
C LEU A 133 -9.77 3.15 -10.41
N GLU A 134 -10.47 2.03 -10.52
CA GLU A 134 -11.46 1.59 -9.54
C GLU A 134 -10.81 1.36 -8.17
N GLN A 135 -9.76 0.53 -8.10
CA GLN A 135 -9.01 0.28 -6.86
C GLN A 135 -8.52 1.56 -6.20
N LEU A 136 -7.91 2.47 -6.98
CA LEU A 136 -7.44 3.77 -6.49
C LEU A 136 -8.58 4.60 -5.91
N ASN A 137 -9.75 4.61 -6.55
CA ASN A 137 -10.90 5.36 -6.06
C ASN A 137 -11.52 4.71 -4.82
N THR A 138 -11.70 3.39 -4.81
CA THR A 138 -12.30 2.65 -3.69
C THR A 138 -11.46 2.82 -2.44
N VAL A 139 -10.14 2.62 -2.51
CA VAL A 139 -9.24 2.82 -1.37
C VAL A 139 -9.32 4.24 -0.81
N GLN A 140 -9.29 5.25 -1.69
CA GLN A 140 -9.38 6.64 -1.27
C GLN A 140 -10.74 6.98 -0.66
N HIS A 141 -11.83 6.38 -1.17
CA HIS A 141 -13.16 6.52 -0.60
C HIS A 141 -13.27 5.88 0.78
N VAL A 142 -12.81 4.64 0.94
CA VAL A 142 -12.83 3.93 2.23
C VAL A 142 -11.98 4.66 3.27
N ALA A 143 -10.82 5.20 2.89
CA ALA A 143 -9.95 5.98 3.78
C ALA A 143 -10.67 7.17 4.43
N THR A 144 -11.65 7.79 3.76
CA THR A 144 -12.43 8.92 4.34
C THR A 144 -13.27 8.53 5.56
N ARG A 145 -13.41 7.24 5.86
CA ARG A 145 -14.15 6.72 7.01
C ARG A 145 -13.29 6.65 8.29
N PHE A 146 -11.98 6.91 8.19
CA PHE A 146 -11.03 6.80 9.29
C PHE A 146 -10.35 8.13 9.56
N ASP A 147 -10.66 8.77 10.69
CA ASP A 147 -10.01 10.02 11.11
C ASP A 147 -8.53 9.80 11.45
N GLY A 148 -7.63 10.59 10.84
CA GLY A 148 -6.19 10.53 11.11
C GLY A 148 -5.43 9.40 10.40
N LEU A 149 -6.03 8.78 9.38
CA LEU A 149 -5.36 7.84 8.49
C LEU A 149 -5.13 8.48 7.12
N GLU A 150 -3.88 8.51 6.66
CA GLU A 150 -3.52 9.07 5.35
C GLU A 150 -3.08 7.96 4.39
N VAL A 151 -3.73 7.85 3.22
CA VAL A 151 -3.40 6.86 2.19
C VAL A 151 -2.70 7.52 1.01
N HIS A 152 -1.44 7.13 0.80
CA HIS A 152 -0.61 7.54 -0.34
C HIS A 152 -0.68 6.47 -1.43
N SER A 153 -1.58 6.70 -2.37
CA SER A 153 -1.67 5.87 -3.56
C SER A 153 -0.60 6.26 -4.59
N TRP A 154 0.04 5.27 -5.23
CA TRP A 154 1.01 5.49 -6.30
C TRP A 154 0.51 4.93 -7.63
N PRO A 155 -0.15 5.73 -8.49
CA PRO A 155 -0.49 5.28 -9.82
C PRO A 155 0.78 5.10 -10.66
N GLY A 156 0.92 3.95 -11.32
CA GLY A 156 2.07 3.67 -12.19
C GLY A 156 2.11 4.59 -13.42
N ASP A 157 3.32 4.85 -13.94
CA ASP A 157 3.49 5.76 -15.09
C ASP A 157 2.66 5.38 -16.31
N GLU A 158 2.47 4.08 -16.54
CA GLU A 158 1.69 3.58 -17.66
C GLU A 158 0.19 3.92 -17.50
N LEU A 159 -0.33 3.90 -16.27
CA LEU A 159 -1.71 4.28 -15.98
C LEU A 159 -1.89 5.78 -16.23
N VAL A 160 -0.92 6.59 -15.79
CA VAL A 160 -0.88 8.03 -16.05
C VAL A 160 -0.84 8.32 -17.56
N ARG A 161 -0.02 7.59 -18.33
CA ARG A 161 0.02 7.72 -19.79
C ARG A 161 -1.29 7.34 -20.46
N SER A 162 -1.98 6.33 -19.93
CA SER A 162 -3.24 5.79 -20.45
C SER A 162 -4.46 6.69 -20.21
N THR A 163 -4.36 7.66 -19.29
CA THR A 163 -5.43 8.63 -19.03
C THR A 163 -5.18 9.96 -19.72
N SER A 164 -6.18 10.85 -19.78
CA SER A 164 -6.04 12.18 -20.39
C SER A 164 -6.77 13.27 -19.59
N GLY A 165 -6.60 14.53 -19.98
CA GLY A 165 -7.30 15.67 -19.38
C GLY A 165 -7.10 15.80 -17.86
N GLN A 166 -8.17 16.14 -17.16
CA GLN A 166 -8.16 16.33 -15.70
C GLN A 166 -7.77 15.06 -14.93
N LEU A 167 -8.17 13.89 -15.42
CA LEU A 167 -7.84 12.61 -14.78
C LEU A 167 -6.33 12.39 -14.76
N ARG A 168 -5.64 12.61 -15.88
CA ARG A 168 -4.18 12.51 -15.95
C ARG A 168 -3.51 13.48 -14.96
N SER A 169 -4.00 14.72 -14.88
CA SER A 169 -3.47 15.71 -13.94
C SER A 169 -3.66 15.27 -12.48
N LYS A 170 -4.81 14.70 -12.13
CA LYS A 170 -5.07 14.16 -10.79
C LYS A 170 -4.13 13.00 -10.45
N LEU A 171 -3.95 12.04 -11.36
CA LEU A 171 -3.02 10.92 -11.14
C LEU A 171 -1.56 11.37 -11.03
N LYS A 172 -1.13 12.36 -11.82
CA LYS A 172 0.21 12.96 -11.67
C LYS A 172 0.39 13.65 -10.32
N ALA A 173 -0.61 14.41 -9.87
CA ALA A 173 -0.57 15.05 -8.56
C ALA A 173 -0.50 14.00 -7.43
N MET A 174 -1.27 12.91 -7.55
CA MET A 174 -1.23 11.77 -6.63
C MET A 174 0.15 11.10 -6.60
N GLN A 175 0.77 10.87 -7.77
CA GLN A 175 2.12 10.29 -7.88
C GLN A 175 3.22 11.20 -7.31
N GLN A 176 3.05 12.52 -7.41
CA GLN A 176 4.01 13.53 -6.95
C GLN A 176 3.76 13.98 -5.51
N ALA A 177 2.69 13.49 -4.87
CA ALA A 177 2.38 13.84 -3.50
C ALA A 177 3.54 13.40 -2.60
N VAL A 178 4.10 14.35 -1.86
CA VAL A 178 5.13 14.07 -0.86
C VAL A 178 4.46 13.26 0.24
N SER A 179 5.04 12.10 0.58
CA SER A 179 4.56 11.33 1.72
C SER A 179 4.73 12.17 3.00
N PRO A 180 3.71 12.28 3.84
CA PRO A 180 3.68 13.01 5.10
C PRO A 180 4.45 12.27 6.19
N GLU A 181 5.16 11.19 5.84
CA GLU A 181 6.10 10.53 6.75
C GLU A 181 6.90 11.63 7.44
N SER A 182 6.63 11.78 8.73
CA SER A 182 7.23 12.82 9.55
C SER A 182 8.65 12.36 9.86
N PHE A 183 9.53 12.48 8.87
CA PHE A 183 10.96 12.50 9.13
C PHE A 183 11.20 13.79 9.89
N SER A 184 11.38 13.67 11.21
CA SER A 184 11.31 14.73 12.22
C SER A 184 9.88 15.09 12.66
N GLY A 185 9.68 15.16 13.98
CA GLY A 185 8.54 15.83 14.60
C GLY A 185 8.58 17.35 14.42
N GLN A 186 8.98 17.83 13.25
CA GLN A 186 8.86 19.22 12.85
C GLN A 186 7.86 19.31 11.71
N ASP A 187 6.75 19.95 12.03
CA ASP A 187 5.76 20.42 11.10
C ASP A 187 6.46 21.38 10.11
N TYR A 188 6.84 20.89 8.93
CA TYR A 188 7.49 21.69 7.88
C TYR A 188 6.64 22.90 7.43
N ARG A 189 5.38 22.96 7.87
CA ARG A 189 4.42 24.05 7.61
C ARG A 189 4.79 25.38 8.27
N GLU A 190 5.64 25.40 9.30
CA GLU A 190 5.96 26.67 10.00
C GLU A 190 7.21 27.40 9.46
N LEU A 191 8.07 26.75 8.67
CA LEU A 191 9.32 27.37 8.17
C LEU A 191 9.12 28.29 6.96
N SER A 192 7.99 28.19 6.26
CA SER A 192 7.69 29.02 5.07
C SER A 192 7.07 30.39 5.39
N THR A 193 6.72 30.69 6.64
CA THR A 193 6.05 31.95 7.02
C THR A 193 6.97 32.99 7.64
N GLN A 194 8.26 32.68 7.86
CA GLN A 194 9.25 33.62 8.43
C GLN A 194 10.28 34.14 7.41
N ALA A 195 10.12 33.87 6.13
CA ALA A 195 10.95 34.41 5.05
C ALA A 195 10.13 35.24 4.06
N GLY A 196 9.46 36.29 4.57
CA GLY A 196 8.71 37.28 3.79
C GLY A 196 8.90 38.68 4.34
#